data_AF-A0A382TY61-F1
#
_entry.id   AF-A0A382TY61-F1
#
_cell.length_a   1.000
_cell.length_b   1.000
_cell.length_c   1.000
_cell.angle_alpha   90.00
_cell.angle_beta   90.00
_cell.angle_gamma   90.00
#
_symmetry.space_group_name_H-M   'P 1'
#
loop_
_entity.id
_entity.type
_entity.pdbx_description
1 polymer ?
#
loop_
_entity_poly.entity_id
_entity_poly.type
_entity_poly.pdbx_seq_one_letter_code
_entity_poly.pdbx_strand_id
1 'polypeptide(L)'
;MAAVACADSGGSGSVAVYAKEVLVDTEWVERQVANPSVRLLDVSSSSNGFGEGHIPGATYLSLRQLVNPNDPIQGQIATAAGVSEVLSGLGVERDQTLILYDDSRNLQAARAYWVLKYYQHENV
;
A
#
# COMPACT_ATOMS: atom_id res chain seq x y z
N MET A 1 -12.00 -35.73 6.72
CA MET A 1 -11.28 -36.16 5.50
C MET A 1 -9.97 -35.38 5.49
N ALA A 2 -8.88 -36.04 5.85
CA ALA A 2 -7.56 -35.42 6.00
C ALA A 2 -6.77 -35.55 4.70
N ALA A 3 -6.04 -34.50 4.33
CA ALA A 3 -4.97 -34.61 3.34
C ALA A 3 -3.68 -34.15 4.02
N VAL A 4 -2.81 -35.13 4.29
CA VAL A 4 -1.41 -34.95 4.64
C VAL A 4 -0.67 -34.58 3.35
N ALA A 5 0.11 -33.50 3.38
CA ALA A 5 1.11 -33.23 2.36
C ALA A 5 2.47 -33.70 2.88
N CYS A 6 3.17 -34.48 2.07
CA CYS A 6 4.48 -35.06 2.34
C CYS A 6 5.52 -33.99 2.67
N ALA A 7 6.34 -34.26 3.69
CA ALA A 7 7.59 -33.54 3.91
C ALA A 7 8.57 -33.91 2.78
N ASP A 8 9.02 -32.92 2.02
CA ASP A 8 10.12 -33.11 1.08
C ASP A 8 11.44 -32.77 1.78
N SER A 9 12.27 -33.79 1.90
CA SER A 9 13.62 -33.72 2.42
C SER A 9 14.55 -33.12 1.37
N GLY A 10 15.21 -32.01 1.72
CA GLY A 10 16.50 -31.63 1.13
C GLY A 10 16.48 -31.17 -0.32
N GLY A 11 16.13 -29.90 -0.54
CA GLY A 11 16.41 -29.18 -1.77
C GLY A 11 16.77 -27.73 -1.46
N SER A 12 18.05 -27.38 -1.57
CA SER A 12 18.55 -26.00 -1.57
C SER A 12 18.09 -25.29 -2.84
N GLY A 13 16.79 -24.98 -2.94
CA GLY A 13 16.23 -24.13 -3.96
C GLY A 13 15.94 -22.76 -3.37
N SER A 14 16.64 -21.73 -3.83
CA SER A 14 16.38 -20.35 -3.43
C SER A 14 14.91 -20.01 -3.62
N VAL A 15 14.17 -19.83 -2.52
CA VAL A 15 12.87 -19.16 -2.56
C VAL A 15 13.11 -17.81 -3.23
N ALA A 16 12.44 -17.59 -4.36
CA ALA A 16 12.68 -16.44 -5.20
C ALA A 16 12.61 -15.13 -4.37
N VAL A 17 13.71 -14.38 -4.33
CA VAL A 17 13.94 -13.21 -3.46
C VAL A 17 13.16 -11.96 -3.93
N TYR A 18 12.21 -12.09 -4.86
CA TYR A 18 11.79 -10.94 -5.66
C TYR A 18 10.80 -9.96 -4.98
N ALA A 19 10.29 -10.24 -3.77
CA ALA A 19 9.25 -9.37 -3.16
C ALA A 19 9.31 -9.21 -1.63
N LYS A 20 10.31 -9.77 -0.93
CA LYS A 20 10.34 -9.66 0.54
C LYS A 20 10.60 -8.25 1.07
N GLU A 21 11.16 -7.37 0.26
CA GLU A 21 11.53 -6.02 0.69
C GLU A 21 10.38 -5.01 0.60
N VAL A 22 9.30 -5.33 -0.12
CA VAL A 22 8.19 -4.40 -0.45
C VAL A 22 6.82 -4.92 -0.01
N LEU A 23 6.81 -6.00 0.78
CA LEU A 23 5.61 -6.59 1.35
C LEU A 23 5.84 -6.88 2.83
N VAL A 24 4.84 -6.55 3.64
CA VAL A 24 4.80 -6.87 5.07
C VAL A 24 3.63 -7.79 5.36
N ASP A 25 3.77 -8.63 6.38
CA ASP A 25 2.67 -9.43 6.89
C ASP A 25 1.84 -8.65 7.92
N THR A 26 0.67 -9.19 8.26
CA THR A 26 -0.26 -8.58 9.21
C THR A 26 0.32 -8.48 10.62
N GLU A 27 1.18 -9.43 11.00
CA GLU A 27 1.82 -9.46 12.33
C GLU A 27 2.80 -8.29 12.48
N TRP A 28 3.52 -7.96 11.40
CA TRP A 28 4.36 -6.78 11.34
C TRP A 28 3.52 -5.52 11.45
N VAL A 29 2.42 -5.40 10.69
CA VAL A 29 1.55 -4.21 10.73
C VAL A 29 1.00 -3.98 12.14
N GLU A 30 0.51 -5.01 12.81
CA GLU A 30 -0.02 -4.94 14.18
C GLU A 30 1.01 -4.35 15.17
N ARG A 31 2.28 -4.74 15.04
CA ARG A 31 3.37 -4.19 15.86
C ARG A 31 3.72 -2.73 15.56
N GLN A 32 3.37 -2.23 14.37
CA GLN A 32 3.77 -0.90 13.90
C GLN A 32 2.64 0.14 13.99
N VAL A 33 1.41 -0.24 14.38
CA VAL A 33 0.24 0.67 14.42
C VAL A 33 0.49 1.95 15.22
N ALA A 34 1.30 1.89 16.29
CA ALA A 34 1.63 3.04 17.12
C ALA A 34 2.98 3.71 16.75
N ASN A 35 3.68 3.25 15.72
CA ASN A 35 4.97 3.80 15.33
C ASN A 35 4.79 5.08 14.51
N PRO A 36 5.24 6.26 14.98
CA PRO A 36 5.09 7.51 14.25
C PRO A 36 5.89 7.56 12.93
N SER A 37 6.90 6.71 12.77
CA SER A 37 7.65 6.58 11.51
C SER A 37 6.93 5.73 10.46
N VAL A 38 5.78 5.12 10.79
CA VAL A 38 4.99 4.32 9.85
C VAL A 38 3.64 5.00 9.62
N ARG A 39 3.23 5.09 8.36
CA ARG A 39 1.92 5.61 7.98
C ARG A 39 1.12 4.55 7.25
N LEU A 40 -0.02 4.18 7.82
CA LEU A 40 -0.97 3.26 7.19
C LEU A 40 -1.91 4.06 6.29
N LEU A 41 -1.99 3.72 5.02
CA LEU A 41 -2.91 4.32 4.06
C LEU A 41 -3.87 3.26 3.53
N ASP A 42 -5.16 3.49 3.78
CA ASP A 42 -6.25 2.67 3.27
C ASP A 42 -6.65 3.19 1.89
N VAL A 43 -6.40 2.38 0.85
CA VAL A 43 -6.69 2.71 -0.55
C VAL A 43 -7.96 2.00 -1.04
N SER A 44 -8.90 1.71 -0.13
CA SER A 44 -10.15 1.02 -0.44
C SER A 44 -11.09 1.83 -1.34
N SER A 45 -12.06 1.12 -1.90
CA SER A 45 -12.97 1.62 -2.94
C SER A 45 -13.82 2.83 -2.51
N SER A 46 -14.05 3.00 -1.21
CA SER A 46 -14.86 4.12 -0.69
C SER A 46 -14.46 4.55 0.71
N SER A 47 -14.66 5.84 1.00
CA SER A 47 -14.54 6.39 2.35
C SER A 47 -15.61 5.85 3.31
N ASN A 48 -16.74 5.37 2.80
CA ASN A 48 -17.80 4.78 3.62
C ASN A 48 -17.33 3.46 4.24
N GLY A 49 -16.75 2.57 3.43
CA GLY A 49 -16.17 1.32 3.93
C GLY A 49 -15.05 1.57 4.94
N PHE A 50 -14.18 2.56 4.67
CA PHE A 50 -13.21 3.02 5.66
C PHE A 50 -13.89 3.46 6.97
N GLY A 51 -14.97 4.25 6.90
CA GLY A 51 -15.72 4.69 8.08
C GLY A 51 -16.39 3.55 8.88
N GLU A 52 -16.73 2.44 8.23
CA GLU A 52 -17.31 1.26 8.88
C GLU A 52 -16.24 0.43 9.62
N GLY A 53 -14.99 0.44 9.13
CA GLY A 53 -13.87 -0.21 9.80
C GLY A 53 -12.56 -0.10 9.02
N HIS A 54 -11.48 0.17 9.73
CA HIS A 54 -10.12 0.27 9.20
C HIS A 54 -9.10 0.00 10.30
N ILE A 55 -7.83 -0.15 9.93
CA ILE A 55 -6.75 -0.33 10.91
C ILE A 55 -6.61 0.98 11.71
N PRO A 56 -6.55 0.94 13.06
CA PRO A 56 -6.40 2.16 13.87
C PRO A 56 -5.23 3.03 13.41
N GLY A 57 -5.44 4.34 13.32
CA GLY A 57 -4.42 5.29 12.86
C GLY A 57 -4.20 5.34 11.35
N ALA A 58 -4.86 4.47 10.57
CA ALA A 58 -4.83 4.57 9.12
C ALA A 58 -5.53 5.84 8.63
N THR A 59 -5.12 6.30 7.45
CA THR A 59 -5.76 7.43 6.76
C THR A 59 -6.28 6.96 5.41
N TYR A 60 -7.49 7.37 5.07
CA TYR A 60 -8.08 7.05 3.76
C TYR A 60 -7.38 7.82 2.64
N LEU A 61 -6.95 7.11 1.61
CA LEU A 61 -6.41 7.65 0.35
C LEU A 61 -7.29 7.16 -0.80
N SER A 62 -8.06 8.06 -1.42
CA SER A 62 -8.79 7.67 -2.62
C SER A 62 -7.82 7.53 -3.79
N LEU A 63 -7.84 6.39 -4.48
CA LEU A 63 -7.02 6.21 -5.69
C LEU A 63 -7.28 7.29 -6.75
N ARG A 64 -8.49 7.86 -6.77
CA ARG A 64 -8.85 8.98 -7.67
C ARG A 64 -8.00 10.24 -7.44
N GLN A 65 -7.50 10.45 -6.22
CA GLN A 65 -6.60 11.57 -5.91
C GLN A 65 -5.21 11.39 -6.55
N LEU A 66 -4.85 10.16 -6.94
CA LEU A 66 -3.60 9.86 -7.66
C LEU A 66 -3.77 9.81 -9.19
N VAL A 67 -4.96 10.15 -9.69
CA VAL A 67 -5.28 10.22 -11.13
C VAL A 67 -5.35 11.68 -11.56
N ASN A 68 -4.82 12.02 -12.73
CA ASN A 68 -4.93 13.36 -13.29
C ASN A 68 -6.33 13.56 -13.89
N PRO A 69 -7.18 14.43 -13.32
CA PRO A 69 -8.51 14.67 -13.84
C PRO A 69 -8.51 15.52 -15.12
N ASN A 70 -7.39 16.20 -15.42
CA ASN A 70 -7.26 17.10 -16.56
C ASN A 70 -6.59 16.45 -17.77
N ASP A 71 -6.18 15.18 -17.66
CA ASP A 71 -5.55 14.46 -18.77
C ASP A 71 -6.62 14.03 -19.80
N PRO A 72 -6.38 14.22 -21.10
CA PRO A 72 -7.29 13.73 -22.14
C PRO A 72 -7.40 12.19 -22.15
N ILE A 73 -6.43 11.48 -21.61
CA ILE A 73 -6.44 10.01 -21.47
C ILE A 73 -6.86 9.64 -20.04
N GLN A 74 -7.93 8.87 -19.94
CA GLN A 74 -8.43 8.43 -18.64
C GLN A 74 -7.42 7.54 -17.89
N GLY A 75 -7.33 7.74 -16.57
CA GLY A 75 -6.52 6.90 -15.69
C GLY A 75 -5.02 7.24 -15.68
N GLN A 76 -4.61 8.31 -16.37
CA GLN A 76 -3.26 8.84 -16.23
C GLN A 76 -3.01 9.33 -14.81
N ILE A 77 -1.77 9.22 -14.36
CA ILE A 77 -1.38 9.59 -13.01
C ILE A 77 -1.40 11.10 -12.82
N ALA A 78 -1.75 11.54 -11.61
CA ALA A 78 -1.59 12.93 -11.20
C ALA A 78 -0.13 13.38 -11.35
N THR A 79 0.11 14.68 -11.54
CA THR A 79 1.47 15.22 -11.63
C THR A 79 2.24 15.00 -10.32
N ALA A 80 3.57 15.07 -10.35
CA ALA A 80 4.39 14.96 -9.14
C ALA A 80 3.95 15.97 -8.04
N ALA A 81 3.62 17.20 -8.45
CA ALA A 81 3.10 18.22 -7.55
C ALA A 81 1.73 17.84 -6.96
N GLY A 82 0.82 17.29 -7.78
CA GLY A 82 -0.49 16.84 -7.31
C GLY A 82 -0.39 15.67 -6.33
N VAL A 83 0.48 14.68 -6.62
CA VAL A 83 0.75 13.58 -5.68
C VAL A 83 1.35 14.11 -4.36
N SER A 84 2.30 15.04 -4.44
CA SER A 84 2.88 15.67 -3.25
C SER A 84 1.83 16.40 -2.41
N GLU A 85 0.93 17.15 -3.04
CA GLU A 85 -0.15 17.88 -2.36
C GLU A 85 -1.11 16.92 -1.65
N VAL A 86 -1.48 15.81 -2.32
CA VAL A 86 -2.31 14.76 -1.72
C VAL A 86 -1.62 14.17 -0.50
N LEU A 87 -0.35 13.75 -0.60
CA LEU A 87 0.38 13.16 0.52
C LEU A 87 0.51 14.15 1.70
N SER A 88 0.86 15.41 1.44
CA SER A 88 0.92 16.44 2.48
C SER A 88 -0.44 16.68 3.15
N GLY A 89 -1.53 16.68 2.38
CA GLY A 89 -2.89 16.80 2.91
C GLY A 89 -3.31 15.62 3.81
N LEU A 90 -2.69 14.45 3.63
CA LEU A 90 -2.86 13.26 4.47
C LEU A 90 -1.89 13.22 5.66
N GLY A 91 -1.04 14.24 5.84
CA GLY A 91 -0.05 14.30 6.91
C GLY A 91 1.10 13.30 6.74
N VAL A 92 1.39 12.90 5.50
CA VAL A 92 2.56 12.07 5.18
C VAL A 92 3.81 12.94 5.22
N GLU A 93 4.76 12.53 6.05
CA GLU A 93 6.10 13.13 6.11
C GLU A 93 7.08 12.36 5.22
N ARG A 94 8.12 13.04 4.75
CA ARG A 94 9.09 12.50 3.77
C ARG A 94 9.78 11.20 4.24
N ASP A 95 10.07 11.10 5.53
CA ASP A 95 10.90 10.02 6.09
C ASP A 95 10.04 8.87 6.67
N GLN A 96 8.72 8.92 6.52
CA GLN A 96 7.84 7.84 6.95
C GLN A 96 7.88 6.66 5.97
N THR A 97 7.75 5.45 6.50
CA THR A 97 7.44 4.26 5.71
C THR A 97 5.93 4.21 5.49
N LEU A 98 5.51 4.21 4.24
CA LEU A 98 4.10 4.07 3.89
C LEU A 98 3.74 2.59 3.79
N ILE A 99 2.57 2.21 4.30
CA ILE A 99 2.01 0.87 4.15
C ILE A 99 0.63 1.02 3.53
N LEU A 100 0.47 0.45 2.33
CA LEU A 100 -0.75 0.54 1.55
C LEU A 100 -1.54 -0.76 1.65
N TYR A 101 -2.84 -0.67 1.88
CA TYR A 101 -3.74 -1.82 1.85
C TYR A 101 -5.10 -1.43 1.25
N ASP A 102 -5.91 -2.40 0.83
CA ASP A 102 -7.25 -2.16 0.29
C ASP A 102 -8.23 -3.32 0.54
N ASP A 103 -9.48 -3.09 0.11
CA ASP A 103 -10.60 -4.05 0.10
C ASP A 103 -10.69 -4.87 -1.21
N SER A 104 -9.70 -4.78 -2.09
CA SER A 104 -9.75 -5.21 -3.49
C SER A 104 -8.60 -6.14 -3.88
N ARG A 105 -8.15 -7.02 -2.97
CA ARG A 105 -7.03 -7.96 -3.20
C ARG A 105 -5.76 -7.23 -3.67
N ASN A 106 -5.44 -6.10 -3.04
CA ASN A 106 -4.32 -5.22 -3.32
C ASN A 106 -4.32 -4.55 -4.71
N LEU A 107 -5.43 -4.54 -5.45
CA LEU A 107 -5.47 -3.91 -6.78
C LEU A 107 -5.25 -2.39 -6.71
N GLN A 108 -5.94 -1.71 -5.80
CA GLN A 108 -5.83 -0.27 -5.62
C GLN A 108 -4.55 0.09 -4.87
N ALA A 109 -4.21 -0.68 -3.84
CA ALA A 109 -2.96 -0.53 -3.10
C ALA A 109 -1.74 -0.68 -4.03
N ALA A 110 -1.72 -1.67 -4.91
CA ALA A 110 -0.64 -1.86 -5.88
C ALA A 110 -0.56 -0.73 -6.91
N ARG A 111 -1.70 -0.18 -7.35
CA ARG A 111 -1.70 0.99 -8.25
C ARG A 111 -1.13 2.22 -7.54
N ALA A 112 -1.54 2.48 -6.30
CA ALA A 112 -0.99 3.57 -5.49
C ALA A 112 0.52 3.38 -5.24
N TYR A 113 0.96 2.17 -4.86
CA TYR A 113 2.38 1.81 -4.74
C TYR A 113 3.15 2.17 -6.01
N TRP A 114 2.65 1.75 -7.17
CA TRP A 114 3.31 2.04 -8.44
C TRP A 114 3.43 3.55 -8.74
N VAL A 115 2.39 4.35 -8.44
CA VAL A 115 2.45 5.83 -8.59
C VAL A 115 3.54 6.42 -7.70
N LEU A 116 3.61 5.98 -6.45
CA LEU A 116 4.58 6.49 -5.48
C LEU A 116 6.01 6.10 -5.87
N LYS A 117 6.23 4.85 -6.30
CA LYS A 117 7.54 4.42 -6.81
C LYS A 117 7.92 5.12 -8.11
N TYR A 118 6.96 5.41 -9.00
CA TYR A 118 7.21 6.19 -10.21
C TYR A 118 7.76 7.59 -9.88
N TYR A 119 7.26 8.21 -8.82
CA TYR A 119 7.78 9.47 -8.28
C TYR A 119 8.90 9.31 -7.24
N GLN A 120 9.50 8.13 -7.16
CA GLN A 120 10.68 7.85 -6.31
C GLN A 120 10.46 8.05 -4.81
N HIS A 121 9.24 7.84 -4.31
CA HIS A 121 9.04 7.69 -2.87
C HIS A 121 9.79 6.43 -2.40
N GLU A 122 10.71 6.60 -1.45
CA GLU A 122 11.68 5.55 -1.11
C GLU A 122 11.02 4.38 -0.39
N ASN A 123 10.30 4.65 0.70
CA ASN A 123 9.77 3.64 1.62
C ASN A 123 8.26 3.50 1.47
N VAL A 124 7.82 2.52 0.68
CA VAL A 124 6.42 2.15 0.43
C VAL A 124 6.31 0.63 0.40
#